data_AF-A0A8S4N1V2-F1
#
_entry.id   AF-A0A8S4N1V2-F1
#
_cell.length_a   1.000
_cell.length_b   1.000
_cell.length_c   1.000
_cell.angle_alpha   90.00
_cell.angle_beta   90.00
_cell.angle_gamma   90.00
#
_symmetry.space_group_name_H-M   'P 1'
#
loop_
_entity.id
_entity.type
_entity.pdbx_description
1 polymer ?
#
loop_
_entity_poly.entity_id
_entity_poly.type
_entity_poly.pdbx_seq_one_letter_code
_entity_poly.pdbx_strand_id
1 'polypeptide(L)'
;MGNGVPASADKEEAVDKVFVAAHQVVHDASDMSDREKRSTCNVIADNLPTDGWQQYMVEAHNERRFNEAVTFGISDENKLTYNQELAMMAQFRANKCIWDHGDYIDCNGNVVGQNMYYVSGSEYHPIDNEITDRALVGWYENEKPHYDPSSTSCAEGKVCGHYTQVIWAATERMGCGARMCETLYGGDGVTVYRNSKHTLVVCNYSPPGNYVDMPPFSQGPFCSKCKGDTGYSCSNGVLCTKCDHRIDVDCVCPNKAKCGENGGTIDPNGAQCICDCGDPSLLGEACEINCNSKQGDVLDESSCTFWKGSGFCAAESVYSAFMQQNCKDTCACP
;
A
#
# COMPACT_ATOMS: atom_id res chain seq x y z
N MET A 1 3.07 60.78 22.48
CA MET A 1 2.13 59.69 22.17
C MET A 1 2.51 59.14 20.82
N GLY A 2 2.79 57.84 20.72
CA GLY A 2 3.17 57.21 19.46
C GLY A 2 4.00 55.95 19.69
N ASN A 3 3.38 54.91 20.26
CA ASN A 3 3.88 53.54 20.18
C ASN A 3 3.13 52.86 19.04
N GLY A 4 3.85 52.47 17.99
CA GLY A 4 3.38 51.59 16.93
C GLY A 4 4.48 50.58 16.63
N VAL A 5 4.32 49.35 17.13
CA VAL A 5 5.10 48.19 16.72
C VAL A 5 4.30 47.50 15.61
N PRO A 6 4.85 47.28 14.41
CA PRO A 6 4.13 46.59 13.35
C PRO A 6 4.15 45.07 13.57
N ALA A 7 3.06 44.44 13.11
CA ALA A 7 2.77 43.03 13.21
C ALA A 7 3.78 42.15 12.45
N SER A 8 4.11 41.00 13.04
CA SER A 8 4.99 39.97 12.48
C SER A 8 4.30 39.20 11.34
N ALA A 9 4.77 39.41 10.11
CA ALA A 9 4.40 38.66 8.92
C ALA A 9 5.58 37.76 8.48
N ASP A 10 6.01 36.84 9.33
CA ASP A 10 7.17 35.95 9.07
C ASP A 10 6.84 34.46 9.34
N LYS A 11 5.65 33.98 8.94
CA LYS A 11 5.28 32.56 9.10
C LYS A 11 4.76 31.84 7.86
N GLU A 12 4.79 32.45 6.68
CA GLU A 12 4.20 31.86 5.47
C GLU A 12 5.18 31.65 4.30
N GLU A 13 6.48 31.94 4.46
CA GLU A 13 7.43 31.97 3.32
C GLU A 13 8.44 30.79 3.27
N ALA A 14 8.22 29.72 4.04
CA ALA A 14 9.11 28.55 4.06
C ALA A 14 8.60 27.34 3.27
N VAL A 15 7.48 27.47 2.54
CA VAL A 15 6.86 26.36 1.79
C VAL A 15 7.36 26.27 0.34
N ASP A 16 8.13 27.24 -0.15
CA ASP A 16 8.33 27.46 -1.59
C ASP A 16 9.75 27.17 -2.14
N LYS A 17 10.56 26.32 -1.46
CA LYS A 17 11.93 25.98 -1.94
C LYS A 17 12.28 24.49 -2.03
N VAL A 18 11.29 23.60 -2.03
CA VAL A 18 11.50 22.18 -2.38
C VAL A 18 10.64 21.84 -3.60
N PHE A 19 10.92 22.51 -4.72
CA PHE A 19 10.35 22.16 -6.02
C PHE A 19 11.44 21.53 -6.89
N VAL A 20 11.02 20.52 -7.64
CA VAL A 20 11.76 19.67 -8.62
C VAL A 20 12.34 18.38 -8.06
N ALA A 21 11.46 17.40 -7.81
CA ALA A 21 11.73 15.98 -8.05
C ALA A 21 10.41 15.19 -8.24
N ALA A 22 9.55 15.65 -9.14
CA ALA A 22 8.35 14.89 -9.56
C ALA A 22 8.36 14.59 -11.07
N HIS A 23 9.54 14.58 -11.71
CA HIS A 23 9.65 14.49 -13.17
C HIS A 23 10.65 13.46 -13.71
N GLN A 24 11.07 12.47 -12.92
CA GLN A 24 11.94 11.41 -13.44
C GLN A 24 11.89 10.14 -12.59
N VAL A 25 10.82 9.35 -12.73
CA VAL A 25 10.84 7.93 -12.34
C VAL A 25 10.99 7.09 -13.61
N VAL A 26 12.06 7.34 -14.35
CA VAL A 26 12.64 6.38 -15.29
C VAL A 26 14.14 6.66 -15.36
N HIS A 27 14.90 6.23 -14.35
CA HIS A 27 16.35 6.15 -14.47
C HIS A 27 16.83 4.81 -13.91
N ASP A 28 17.30 3.99 -14.85
CA ASP A 28 18.29 2.93 -14.72
C ASP A 28 18.51 2.33 -13.32
N ALA A 29 17.92 1.16 -13.07
CA ALA A 29 18.22 0.26 -11.94
C ALA A 29 19.68 -0.26 -11.93
N SER A 30 20.56 0.32 -12.75
CA SER A 30 21.93 -0.18 -12.99
C SER A 30 22.98 0.43 -12.07
N ASP A 31 22.75 1.58 -11.40
CA ASP A 31 23.81 2.28 -10.64
C ASP A 31 23.68 2.26 -9.09
N MET A 32 22.74 1.49 -8.54
CA MET A 32 22.67 1.28 -7.08
C MET A 32 23.69 0.23 -6.63
N SER A 33 24.43 0.51 -5.56
CA SER A 33 25.43 -0.39 -5.00
C SER A 33 24.83 -1.76 -4.61
N ASP A 34 25.57 -2.85 -4.84
CA ASP A 34 25.11 -4.24 -4.62
C ASP A 34 24.67 -4.58 -3.18
N ARG A 35 24.84 -3.65 -2.22
CA ARG A 35 24.35 -3.81 -0.84
C ARG A 35 22.89 -3.40 -0.63
N GLU A 36 22.34 -2.50 -1.44
CA GLU A 36 20.93 -2.07 -1.35
C GLU A 36 20.01 -2.89 -2.25
N LYS A 37 20.56 -3.51 -3.30
CA LYS A 37 19.87 -4.51 -4.14
C LYS A 37 19.55 -5.81 -3.40
N ARG A 38 20.04 -6.01 -2.18
CA ARG A 38 19.86 -7.23 -1.40
C ARG A 38 18.50 -7.20 -0.69
N SER A 39 17.44 -7.44 -1.48
CA SER A 39 16.12 -7.91 -1.04
C SER A 39 15.41 -7.03 0.01
N THR A 40 14.62 -6.08 -0.47
CA THR A 40 13.53 -5.44 0.28
C THR A 40 12.45 -6.42 0.76
N CYS A 41 12.51 -7.67 0.29
CA CYS A 41 11.64 -8.78 0.65
C CYS A 41 11.88 -9.34 2.08
N ASN A 42 12.94 -8.89 2.77
CA ASN A 42 13.27 -9.25 4.15
C ASN A 42 13.49 -8.02 5.05
N VAL A 43 12.87 -6.88 4.75
CA VAL A 43 12.98 -5.69 5.60
C VAL A 43 12.24 -5.92 6.90
N ILE A 44 12.99 -6.07 7.99
CA ILE A 44 12.44 -6.12 9.35
C ILE A 44 12.53 -4.70 9.92
N ALA A 45 11.39 -4.16 10.33
CA ALA A 45 11.30 -2.85 10.96
C ALA A 45 10.62 -2.95 12.33
N ASP A 46 11.29 -2.44 13.35
CA ASP A 46 10.70 -2.30 14.67
C ASP A 46 9.81 -1.05 14.75
N ASN A 47 8.89 -1.05 15.73
CA ASN A 47 7.96 0.05 16.00
C ASN A 47 6.96 0.30 14.86
N LEU A 48 6.41 -0.77 14.29
CA LEU A 48 5.25 -0.64 13.41
C LEU A 48 4.10 0.07 14.15
N PRO A 49 3.32 0.91 13.46
CA PRO A 49 2.11 1.51 14.02
C PRO A 49 1.12 0.43 14.47
N THR A 50 0.21 0.78 15.38
CA THR A 50 -0.79 -0.17 15.89
C THR A 50 -1.77 -0.59 14.80
N ASP A 51 -2.35 -1.78 14.90
CA ASP A 51 -3.37 -2.28 13.97
C ASP A 51 -4.52 -1.29 13.77
N GLY A 52 -4.93 -0.61 14.85
CA GLY A 52 -5.98 0.42 14.79
C GLY A 52 -5.59 1.63 13.92
N TRP A 53 -4.34 2.10 14.01
CA TRP A 53 -3.86 3.18 13.16
C TRP A 53 -3.72 2.74 11.70
N GLN A 54 -3.21 1.51 11.49
CA GLN A 54 -3.07 0.93 10.14
C GLN A 54 -4.44 0.81 9.44
N GLN A 55 -5.44 0.32 10.18
CA GLN A 55 -6.82 0.23 9.71
C GLN A 55 -7.39 1.61 9.39
N TYR A 56 -7.22 2.59 10.28
CA TYR A 56 -7.68 3.95 10.04
C TYR A 56 -7.04 4.57 8.80
N MET A 57 -5.74 4.36 8.59
CA MET A 57 -5.00 4.87 7.43
C MET A 57 -5.58 4.35 6.09
N VAL A 58 -5.83 3.04 5.97
CA VAL A 58 -6.38 2.47 4.74
C VAL A 58 -7.87 2.81 4.55
N GLU A 59 -8.64 2.90 5.63
CA GLU A 59 -10.04 3.33 5.57
C GLU A 59 -10.16 4.78 5.10
N ALA A 60 -9.32 5.67 5.64
CA ALA A 60 -9.29 7.07 5.24
C ALA A 60 -8.89 7.22 3.76
N HIS A 61 -7.93 6.43 3.25
CA HIS A 61 -7.62 6.39 1.82
C HIS A 61 -8.81 5.90 0.98
N ASN A 62 -9.45 4.81 1.39
CA ASN A 62 -10.61 4.25 0.69
C ASN A 62 -11.80 5.20 0.65
N GLU A 63 -11.98 6.05 1.67
CA GLU A 63 -12.99 7.12 1.64
C GLU A 63 -12.71 8.13 0.51
N ARG A 64 -11.44 8.55 0.33
CA ARG A 64 -11.06 9.49 -0.75
C ARG A 64 -11.26 8.83 -2.12
N ARG A 65 -10.82 7.58 -2.27
CA ARG A 65 -11.02 6.78 -3.50
C ARG A 65 -12.50 6.62 -3.85
N PHE A 66 -13.35 6.33 -2.85
CA PHE A 66 -14.79 6.27 -3.03
C PHE A 66 -15.38 7.61 -3.50
N ASN A 67 -14.98 8.71 -2.86
CA ASN A 67 -15.46 10.05 -3.19
C ASN A 67 -15.08 10.46 -4.63
N GLU A 68 -13.85 10.16 -5.05
CA GLU A 68 -13.37 10.38 -6.42
C GLU A 68 -14.12 9.50 -7.41
N ALA A 69 -14.31 8.23 -7.09
CA ALA A 69 -15.03 7.29 -7.93
C ALA A 69 -16.45 7.76 -8.20
N VAL A 70 -17.18 8.19 -7.17
CA VAL A 70 -18.53 8.76 -7.31
C VAL A 70 -18.51 10.07 -8.10
N THR A 71 -17.54 10.94 -7.85
CA THR A 71 -17.46 12.27 -8.50
C THR A 71 -17.19 12.16 -10.00
N PHE A 72 -16.28 11.28 -10.40
CA PHE A 72 -15.79 11.19 -11.77
C PHE A 72 -16.35 10.01 -12.57
N GLY A 73 -17.16 9.15 -11.93
CA GLY A 73 -17.67 7.94 -12.58
C GLY A 73 -16.55 6.96 -12.88
N ILE A 74 -15.78 6.54 -11.87
CA ILE A 74 -14.62 5.66 -12.07
C ILE A 74 -15.07 4.19 -12.14
N SER A 75 -14.60 3.48 -13.16
CA SER A 75 -15.03 2.11 -13.49
C SER A 75 -14.12 1.00 -12.95
N ASP A 76 -12.89 1.33 -12.57
CA ASP A 76 -11.81 0.40 -12.23
C ASP A 76 -11.17 0.67 -10.85
N GLU A 77 -11.80 1.50 -10.01
CA GLU A 77 -11.23 1.93 -8.72
C GLU A 77 -11.14 0.78 -7.72
N ASN A 78 -9.94 0.29 -7.42
CA ASN A 78 -9.76 -0.74 -6.39
C ASN A 78 -9.93 -0.20 -4.98
N LYS A 79 -10.58 -0.96 -4.10
CA LYS A 79 -10.50 -0.78 -2.66
C LYS A 79 -9.12 -1.24 -2.20
N LEU A 80 -8.39 -0.35 -1.54
CA LEU A 80 -7.10 -0.65 -0.97
C LEU A 80 -7.23 -1.62 0.21
N THR A 81 -6.30 -2.55 0.27
CA THR A 81 -6.09 -3.45 1.41
C THR A 81 -4.76 -3.11 2.09
N TYR A 82 -4.69 -3.24 3.40
CA TYR A 82 -3.44 -3.00 4.12
C TYR A 82 -2.48 -4.18 3.94
N ASN A 83 -1.22 -3.90 3.66
CA ASN A 83 -0.19 -4.90 3.41
C ASN A 83 1.02 -4.64 4.32
N GLN A 84 1.37 -5.66 5.12
CA GLN A 84 2.41 -5.55 6.13
C GLN A 84 3.82 -5.47 5.54
N GLU A 85 4.08 -6.13 4.42
CA GLU A 85 5.38 -6.06 3.75
C GLU A 85 5.69 -4.61 3.34
N LEU A 86 4.71 -3.92 2.73
CA LEU A 86 4.79 -2.52 2.38
C LEU A 86 4.95 -1.63 3.63
N ALA A 87 4.24 -1.95 4.72
CA ALA A 87 4.34 -1.22 5.99
C ALA A 87 5.71 -1.37 6.64
N MET A 88 6.33 -2.55 6.58
CA MET A 88 7.70 -2.76 7.08
C MET A 88 8.71 -1.94 6.28
N MET A 89 8.59 -1.91 4.95
CA MET A 89 9.44 -1.05 4.11
C MET A 89 9.26 0.45 4.46
N ALA A 90 8.01 0.88 4.64
CA ALA A 90 7.69 2.26 5.00
C ALA A 90 8.22 2.63 6.40
N GLN A 91 8.05 1.76 7.38
CA GLN A 91 8.55 1.96 8.74
C GLN A 91 10.08 1.94 8.78
N PHE A 92 10.73 1.11 7.97
CA PHE A 92 12.18 1.14 7.83
C PHE A 92 12.69 2.49 7.31
N ARG A 93 11.99 3.10 6.33
CA ARG A 93 12.30 4.46 5.87
C ARG A 93 12.09 5.47 6.98
N ALA A 94 10.94 5.43 7.64
CA ALA A 94 10.59 6.36 8.71
C ALA A 94 11.58 6.29 9.88
N ASN A 95 12.01 5.09 10.28
CA ASN A 95 12.99 4.87 11.36
C ASN A 95 14.35 5.50 11.10
N LYS A 96 14.74 5.68 9.82
CA LYS A 96 15.98 6.37 9.45
C LYS A 96 15.86 7.90 9.50
N CYS A 97 14.65 8.44 9.66
CA CYS A 97 14.39 9.88 9.64
C CYS A 97 14.91 10.57 8.36
N ILE A 98 14.78 9.89 7.23
CA ILE A 98 15.19 10.42 5.92
C ILE A 98 13.95 10.96 5.21
N TRP A 99 13.95 12.26 4.93
CA TRP A 99 13.00 12.99 4.10
C TRP A 99 13.46 13.00 2.64
N ASP A 100 13.38 11.83 2.02
CA ASP A 100 13.57 11.63 0.59
C ASP A 100 12.90 10.30 0.21
N HIS A 101 12.59 10.08 -1.07
CA HIS A 101 12.04 8.81 -1.52
C HIS A 101 13.08 7.69 -1.47
N GLY A 102 12.63 6.44 -1.43
CA GLY A 102 13.50 5.28 -1.55
C GLY A 102 13.08 4.37 -2.70
N ASP A 103 14.05 3.66 -3.28
CA ASP A 103 13.84 2.71 -4.35
C ASP A 103 13.51 1.33 -3.78
N TYR A 104 12.22 1.05 -3.58
CA TYR A 104 11.74 -0.18 -2.97
C TYR A 104 11.17 -1.15 -4.02
N ILE A 105 11.49 -2.44 -3.86
CA ILE A 105 10.95 -3.55 -4.65
C ILE A 105 10.19 -4.51 -3.72
N ASP A 106 8.99 -4.97 -4.07
CA ASP A 106 8.29 -5.97 -3.26
C ASP A 106 8.88 -7.38 -3.45
N CYS A 107 8.43 -8.33 -2.64
CA CYS A 107 8.86 -9.73 -2.68
C CYS A 107 8.62 -10.43 -4.02
N ASN A 108 7.73 -9.88 -4.85
CA ASN A 108 7.43 -10.40 -6.17
C ASN A 108 8.26 -9.70 -7.26
N GLY A 109 9.21 -8.84 -6.89
CA GLY A 109 10.06 -8.12 -7.83
C GLY A 109 9.42 -6.86 -8.41
N ASN A 110 8.29 -6.38 -7.86
CA ASN A 110 7.61 -5.19 -8.39
C ASN A 110 8.09 -3.92 -7.72
N VAL A 111 8.21 -2.84 -8.49
CA VAL A 111 8.45 -1.49 -7.94
C VAL A 111 7.31 -1.08 -7.01
N VAL A 112 7.64 -0.35 -5.95
CA VAL A 112 6.69 0.15 -4.95
C VAL A 112 6.56 1.67 -5.05
N GLY A 113 5.33 2.17 -5.11
CA GLY A 113 5.04 3.62 -5.10
C GLY A 113 5.14 4.17 -3.68
N GLN A 114 5.34 5.47 -3.50
CA GLN A 114 5.52 6.05 -2.17
C GLN A 114 5.01 7.49 -2.05
N ASN A 115 4.27 7.75 -0.98
CA ASN A 115 3.96 9.09 -0.51
C ASN A 115 4.63 9.32 0.85
N MET A 116 5.10 10.55 1.09
CA MET A 116 5.72 10.94 2.36
C MET A 116 5.15 12.26 2.85
N TYR A 117 5.01 12.39 4.16
CA TYR A 117 4.54 13.60 4.82
C TYR A 117 5.31 13.81 6.12
N TYR A 118 5.57 15.05 6.51
CA TYR A 118 6.08 15.34 7.85
C TYR A 118 5.37 16.53 8.47
N VAL A 119 5.30 16.53 9.79
CA VAL A 119 4.77 17.66 10.58
C VAL A 119 5.67 17.94 11.78
N SER A 120 5.98 19.22 12.01
CA SER A 120 6.76 19.68 13.16
C SER A 120 5.87 19.87 14.38
N GLY A 121 6.26 19.33 15.53
CA GLY A 121 5.55 19.45 16.80
C GLY A 121 5.70 18.19 17.64
N SER A 122 5.82 18.36 18.96
CA SER A 122 5.95 17.24 19.88
C SER A 122 4.61 16.58 20.22
N GLU A 123 3.52 17.31 20.02
CA GLU A 123 2.13 16.92 20.18
C GLU A 123 1.63 15.98 19.09
N TYR A 124 2.32 15.94 17.95
CA TYR A 124 1.94 15.16 16.78
C TYR A 124 2.55 13.76 16.88
N HIS A 125 1.94 12.84 17.63
CA HIS A 125 2.53 11.52 17.84
C HIS A 125 2.28 10.57 16.65
N PRO A 126 3.28 9.75 16.25
CA PRO A 126 3.22 8.90 15.04
C PRO A 126 2.04 7.94 14.91
N ILE A 127 1.35 7.63 16.01
CA ILE A 127 0.23 6.67 16.05
C ILE A 127 -1.12 7.36 16.27
N ASP A 128 -1.16 8.69 16.29
CA ASP A 128 -2.40 9.44 16.41
C ASP A 128 -3.08 9.52 15.04
N ASN A 129 -4.39 9.30 15.01
CA ASN A 129 -5.18 9.43 13.78
C ASN A 129 -5.09 10.84 13.16
N GLU A 130 -4.83 11.87 13.98
CA GLU A 130 -4.58 13.24 13.49
C GLU A 130 -3.42 13.30 12.47
N ILE A 131 -2.40 12.44 12.62
CA ILE A 131 -1.28 12.40 11.68
C ILE A 131 -1.72 11.89 10.31
N THR A 132 -2.59 10.89 10.28
CA THR A 132 -3.21 10.38 9.07
C THR A 132 -4.03 11.48 8.39
N ASP A 133 -4.86 12.19 9.16
CA ASP A 133 -5.69 13.28 8.63
C ASP A 133 -4.83 14.39 8.01
N ARG A 134 -3.77 14.80 8.70
CA ARG A 134 -2.84 15.83 8.19
C ARG A 134 -2.10 15.37 6.93
N ALA A 135 -1.65 14.13 6.90
CA ALA A 135 -1.01 13.56 5.72
C ALA A 135 -1.97 13.55 4.52
N LEU A 136 -3.24 13.17 4.72
CA LEU A 136 -4.25 13.19 3.67
C LEU A 136 -4.68 14.61 3.26
N VAL A 137 -4.68 15.58 4.16
CA VAL A 137 -4.85 17.00 3.78
C VAL A 137 -3.72 17.43 2.84
N GLY A 138 -2.47 17.08 3.20
CA GLY A 138 -1.30 17.36 2.36
C GLY A 138 -1.34 16.67 1.00
N TRP A 139 -1.55 15.35 1.00
CA TRP A 139 -1.49 14.52 -0.20
C TRP A 139 -2.70 14.67 -1.11
N TYR A 140 -3.89 14.83 -0.56
CA TYR A 140 -5.14 14.78 -1.32
C TYR A 140 -5.81 16.14 -1.39
N GLU A 141 -6.20 16.75 -0.27
CA GLU A 141 -7.02 17.98 -0.29
C GLU A 141 -6.28 19.19 -0.89
N ASN A 142 -4.99 19.32 -0.62
CA ASN A 142 -4.18 20.45 -1.11
C ASN A 142 -3.75 20.30 -2.56
N GLU A 143 -3.57 19.07 -3.05
CA GLU A 143 -3.09 18.79 -4.40
C GLU A 143 -4.23 18.61 -5.41
N LYS A 144 -5.37 18.05 -4.99
CA LYS A 144 -6.55 17.81 -5.83
C LYS A 144 -6.99 19.02 -6.67
N PRO A 145 -7.06 20.27 -6.14
CA PRO A 145 -7.48 21.43 -6.93
C PRO A 145 -6.53 21.79 -8.07
N HIS A 146 -5.33 21.20 -8.11
CA HIS A 146 -4.30 21.46 -9.11
C HIS A 146 -4.23 20.40 -10.20
N TYR A 147 -4.96 19.29 -10.08
CA TYR A 147 -4.97 18.22 -11.06
C TYR A 147 -6.21 18.31 -11.96
N ASP A 148 -6.00 18.27 -13.28
CA ASP A 148 -7.09 18.17 -14.26
C ASP A 148 -7.15 16.72 -14.80
N PRO A 149 -8.18 15.94 -14.42
CA PRO A 149 -8.33 14.56 -14.89
C PRO A 149 -8.68 14.47 -16.38
N SER A 150 -9.20 15.54 -17.00
CA SER A 150 -9.56 15.53 -18.43
C SER A 150 -8.33 15.62 -19.34
N SER A 151 -7.32 16.37 -18.93
CA SER A 151 -6.04 16.50 -19.62
C SER A 151 -4.94 15.61 -19.03
N THR A 152 -5.22 14.88 -17.95
CA THR A 152 -4.23 14.04 -17.24
C THR A 152 -3.00 14.86 -16.82
N SER A 153 -3.20 16.09 -16.37
CA SER A 153 -2.10 17.03 -16.13
C SER A 153 -2.22 17.77 -14.81
N CYS A 154 -1.09 18.00 -14.16
CA CYS A 154 -0.98 18.92 -13.04
C CYS A 154 -0.77 20.36 -13.54
N ALA A 155 -1.37 21.33 -12.85
CA ALA A 155 -1.17 22.74 -13.14
C ALA A 155 0.32 23.13 -13.07
N GLU A 156 0.73 24.07 -13.92
CA GLU A 156 2.13 24.50 -14.01
C GLU A 156 2.66 24.98 -12.64
N GLY A 157 3.82 24.46 -12.24
CA GLY A 157 4.45 24.78 -10.95
C GLY A 157 3.75 24.21 -9.73
N LYS A 158 2.79 23.28 -9.90
CA LYS A 158 2.11 22.59 -8.79
C LYS A 158 2.57 21.14 -8.66
N VAL A 159 2.27 20.54 -7.51
CA VAL A 159 2.49 19.11 -7.23
C VAL A 159 1.13 18.44 -7.17
N CYS A 160 1.02 17.30 -7.86
CA CYS A 160 -0.19 16.47 -7.85
C CYS A 160 0.11 14.97 -7.66
N GLY A 161 1.39 14.61 -7.54
CA GLY A 161 1.83 13.22 -7.53
C GLY A 161 1.34 12.44 -6.31
N HIS A 162 1.18 13.11 -5.17
CA HIS A 162 0.65 12.45 -3.98
C HIS A 162 -0.85 12.19 -4.14
N TYR A 163 -1.59 13.17 -4.68
CA TYR A 163 -3.01 13.03 -4.96
C TYR A 163 -3.26 11.88 -5.94
N THR A 164 -2.58 11.90 -7.10
CA THR A 164 -2.75 10.86 -8.13
C THR A 164 -2.38 9.48 -7.62
N GLN A 165 -1.40 9.34 -6.71
CA GLN A 165 -1.09 8.05 -6.08
C GLN A 165 -2.20 7.59 -5.13
N VAL A 166 -2.77 8.48 -4.30
CA VAL A 166 -3.90 8.13 -3.39
C VAL A 166 -5.08 7.56 -4.19
N ILE A 167 -5.34 8.14 -5.36
CA ILE A 167 -6.50 7.82 -6.20
C ILE A 167 -6.14 6.94 -7.41
N TRP A 168 -4.98 6.29 -7.38
CA TRP A 168 -4.55 5.47 -8.52
C TRP A 168 -5.35 4.17 -8.54
N ALA A 169 -6.26 4.01 -9.50
CA ALA A 169 -7.24 2.94 -9.56
C ALA A 169 -6.60 1.56 -9.49
N ALA A 170 -5.49 1.36 -10.21
CA ALA A 170 -4.79 0.08 -10.27
C ALA A 170 -4.02 -0.30 -8.98
N THR A 171 -3.85 0.62 -8.04
CA THR A 171 -3.22 0.31 -6.75
C THR A 171 -4.19 -0.54 -5.92
N GLU A 172 -3.73 -1.68 -5.41
CA GLU A 172 -4.58 -2.64 -4.67
C GLU A 172 -4.22 -2.71 -3.18
N ARG A 173 -2.96 -2.41 -2.86
CA ARG A 173 -2.37 -2.64 -1.56
C ARG A 173 -1.60 -1.40 -1.13
N MET A 174 -1.66 -1.10 0.16
CA MET A 174 -0.84 -0.05 0.76
C MET A 174 -0.32 -0.48 2.13
N GLY A 175 0.80 0.10 2.56
CA GLY A 175 1.30 -0.09 3.92
C GLY A 175 2.12 1.12 4.34
N CYS A 176 1.96 1.56 5.58
CA CYS A 176 2.56 2.79 6.07
C CYS A 176 3.36 2.57 7.36
N GLY A 177 4.30 3.48 7.58
CA GLY A 177 5.08 3.58 8.80
C GLY A 177 5.22 5.04 9.22
N ALA A 178 5.42 5.26 10.51
CA ALA A 178 5.55 6.59 11.07
C ALA A 178 6.61 6.64 12.17
N ARG A 179 7.33 7.75 12.26
CA ARG A 179 8.38 7.94 13.28
C ARG A 179 8.48 9.41 13.69
N MET A 180 8.62 9.63 15.00
CA MET A 180 9.04 10.92 15.52
C MET A 180 10.57 11.03 15.47
N CYS A 181 11.05 12.05 14.78
CA CYS A 181 12.43 12.32 14.44
C CYS A 181 12.87 13.63 15.08
N GLU A 182 13.94 13.61 15.87
CA GLU A 182 14.56 14.83 16.42
C GLU A 182 15.41 15.57 15.40
N THR A 183 15.84 14.85 14.36
CA THR A 183 16.62 15.36 13.22
C THR A 183 16.07 14.67 11.97
N LEU A 184 15.79 15.45 10.93
CA LEU A 184 15.44 14.95 9.60
C LEU A 184 16.64 15.12 8.67
N TYR A 185 16.94 14.09 7.89
CA TYR A 185 18.03 14.05 6.92
C TYR A 185 17.46 13.99 5.50
N GLY A 186 18.16 14.54 4.51
CA GLY A 186 17.88 14.30 3.10
C GLY A 186 18.44 12.95 2.67
N GLY A 187 18.13 12.51 1.45
CA GLY A 187 18.68 11.26 0.91
C GLY A 187 20.20 11.28 0.73
N ASP A 188 20.78 12.47 0.58
CA ASP A 188 22.22 12.72 0.59
C ASP A 188 22.86 12.64 2.00
N GLY A 189 22.05 12.40 3.03
CA GLY A 189 22.48 12.38 4.43
C GLY A 189 22.68 13.76 5.06
N VAL A 190 22.43 14.84 4.32
CA VAL A 190 22.53 16.21 4.82
C VAL A 190 21.35 16.51 5.74
N THR A 191 21.61 17.20 6.85
CA THR A 191 20.55 17.57 7.79
C THR A 191 19.60 18.59 7.17
N VAL A 192 18.32 18.24 7.07
CA VAL A 192 17.23 19.14 6.66
C VAL A 192 16.75 19.94 7.87
N TYR A 193 16.53 19.26 9.00
CA TYR A 193 16.13 19.89 10.26
C TYR A 193 16.84 19.24 11.44
N ARG A 194 17.14 20.03 12.49
CA ARG A 194 17.86 19.58 13.68
C ARG A 194 17.23 20.12 14.96
N ASN A 195 17.29 19.33 16.03
CA ASN A 195 16.84 19.69 17.38
C ASN A 195 15.36 20.12 17.41
N SER A 196 14.55 19.50 16.55
CA SER A 196 13.12 19.81 16.38
C SER A 196 12.40 18.50 16.15
N LYS A 197 11.32 18.24 16.89
CA LYS A 197 10.54 17.01 16.73
C LYS A 197 9.66 17.11 15.50
N HIS A 198 9.87 16.20 14.57
CA HIS A 198 9.04 16.01 13.37
C HIS A 198 8.49 14.61 13.35
N THR A 199 7.19 14.46 13.11
CA THR A 199 6.63 13.15 12.81
C THR A 199 6.62 12.96 11.32
N LEU A 200 7.42 11.99 10.85
CA LEU A 200 7.53 11.55 9.47
C LEU A 200 6.59 10.36 9.25
N VAL A 201 5.78 10.45 8.21
CA VAL A 201 4.88 9.40 7.72
C VAL A 201 5.35 8.99 6.34
N VAL A 202 5.42 7.69 6.12
CA VAL A 202 5.74 7.09 4.82
C VAL A 202 4.63 6.08 4.50
N CYS A 203 4.07 6.15 3.31
CA CYS A 203 3.10 5.18 2.81
C CYS A 203 3.58 4.62 1.48
N ASN A 204 3.60 3.30 1.38
CA ASN A 204 4.01 2.55 0.20
C ASN A 204 2.79 1.93 -0.49
N TYR A 205 2.81 1.86 -1.82
CA TYR A 205 1.67 1.47 -2.66
C TYR A 205 2.07 0.39 -3.67
N SER A 206 1.24 -0.64 -3.84
CA SER A 206 1.48 -1.72 -4.81
C SER A 206 0.19 -2.20 -5.49
N PRO A 207 0.18 -2.37 -6.84
CA PRO A 207 1.18 -1.87 -7.79
C PRO A 207 1.41 -0.35 -7.65
N PRO A 208 2.55 0.19 -8.12
CA PRO A 208 2.83 1.61 -8.02
C PRO A 208 1.92 2.40 -8.95
N GLY A 209 1.65 3.66 -8.60
CA GLY A 209 0.94 4.59 -9.46
C GLY A 209 1.87 5.49 -10.28
N ASN A 210 1.29 6.57 -10.80
CA ASN A 210 2.00 7.70 -11.42
C ASN A 210 2.89 7.31 -12.62
N TYR A 211 2.43 6.36 -13.43
CA TYR A 211 3.06 6.09 -14.72
C TYR A 211 2.95 7.34 -15.61
N VAL A 212 4.08 7.71 -16.23
CA VAL A 212 4.16 8.88 -17.11
C VAL A 212 3.12 8.78 -18.22
N ASP A 213 2.39 9.88 -18.46
CA ASP A 213 1.33 10.02 -19.46
C ASP A 213 0.14 9.04 -19.32
N MET A 214 -0.01 8.38 -18.16
CA MET A 214 -1.14 7.49 -17.88
C MET A 214 -2.11 8.16 -16.90
N PRO A 215 -3.43 8.10 -17.15
CA PRO A 215 -4.41 8.60 -16.20
C PRO A 215 -4.46 7.71 -14.94
N PRO A 216 -4.78 8.28 -13.77
CA PRO A 216 -4.89 7.53 -12.53
C PRO A 216 -6.04 6.53 -12.54
N PHE A 217 -7.06 6.72 -13.39
CA PHE A 217 -8.27 5.91 -13.42
C PHE A 217 -8.96 5.93 -14.79
N SER A 218 -9.91 5.01 -14.99
CA SER A 218 -10.78 4.96 -16.18
C SER A 218 -12.22 5.36 -15.85
N GLN A 219 -12.80 6.28 -16.62
CA GLN A 219 -14.23 6.59 -16.50
C GLN A 219 -15.13 5.51 -17.12
N GLY A 220 -16.30 5.30 -16.52
CA GLY A 220 -17.33 4.36 -16.96
C GLY A 220 -18.31 3.99 -15.83
N PRO A 221 -19.26 3.06 -16.07
CA PRO A 221 -20.10 2.53 -15.00
C PRO A 221 -19.25 1.93 -13.88
N PHE A 222 -19.64 2.15 -12.63
CA PHE A 222 -18.91 1.64 -11.46
C PHE A 222 -18.65 0.14 -11.58
N CYS A 223 -17.43 -0.28 -11.23
CA CYS A 223 -16.98 -1.67 -11.26
C CYS A 223 -17.05 -2.38 -12.63
N SER A 224 -17.38 -1.68 -13.73
CA SER A 224 -17.43 -2.30 -15.07
C SER A 224 -16.06 -2.67 -15.64
N LYS A 225 -14.98 -2.22 -14.99
CA LYS A 225 -13.59 -2.52 -15.36
C LYS A 225 -12.76 -2.95 -14.15
N CYS A 226 -13.36 -3.59 -13.15
CA CYS A 226 -12.57 -4.32 -12.17
C CYS A 226 -11.66 -5.33 -12.89
N LYS A 227 -10.47 -5.57 -12.35
CA LYS A 227 -9.37 -6.26 -13.05
C LYS A 227 -9.78 -7.68 -13.51
N GLY A 228 -10.28 -7.78 -14.74
CA GLY A 228 -10.83 -9.00 -15.31
C GLY A 228 -12.18 -9.36 -14.67
N ASP A 229 -13.16 -9.74 -15.49
CA ASP A 229 -14.54 -10.08 -15.09
C ASP A 229 -14.67 -11.35 -14.20
N THR A 230 -13.64 -11.68 -13.43
CA THR A 230 -13.57 -12.83 -12.52
C THR A 230 -12.70 -12.51 -11.29
N GLY A 231 -13.22 -12.71 -10.07
CA GLY A 231 -12.46 -12.57 -8.81
C GLY A 231 -12.54 -11.23 -8.09
N TYR A 232 -13.36 -10.29 -8.56
CA TYR A 232 -13.65 -9.03 -7.86
C TYR A 232 -15.15 -8.82 -7.67
N SER A 233 -15.53 -8.28 -6.51
CA SER A 233 -16.87 -7.79 -6.17
C SER A 233 -16.91 -6.26 -6.16
N CYS A 234 -18.12 -5.69 -6.14
CA CYS A 234 -18.32 -4.24 -6.14
C CYS A 234 -18.75 -3.76 -4.74
N SER A 235 -17.78 -3.42 -3.89
CA SER A 235 -18.04 -2.98 -2.52
C SER A 235 -18.77 -1.64 -2.52
N ASN A 236 -19.90 -1.60 -1.79
CA ASN A 236 -20.85 -0.48 -1.76
C ASN A 236 -21.31 -0.01 -3.15
N GLY A 237 -21.22 -0.87 -4.17
CA GLY A 237 -21.58 -0.52 -5.55
C GLY A 237 -20.63 0.45 -6.24
N VAL A 238 -19.43 0.69 -5.70
CA VAL A 238 -18.48 1.70 -6.24
C VAL A 238 -17.06 1.17 -6.40
N LEU A 239 -16.49 0.52 -5.36
CA LEU A 239 -15.08 0.12 -5.36
C LEU A 239 -14.91 -1.36 -5.71
N CYS A 240 -13.99 -1.65 -6.62
CA CYS A 240 -13.55 -3.01 -6.94
C CYS A 240 -12.83 -3.61 -5.72
N THR A 241 -13.35 -4.71 -5.18
CA THR A 241 -12.73 -5.41 -4.04
C THR A 241 -12.43 -6.83 -4.47
N LYS A 242 -11.25 -7.37 -4.15
CA LYS A 242 -10.99 -8.79 -4.36
C LYS A 242 -12.05 -9.57 -3.58
N CYS A 243 -12.68 -10.54 -4.25
CA CYS A 243 -13.73 -11.33 -3.64
C CYS A 243 -13.27 -11.95 -2.31
N ASP A 244 -14.00 -11.67 -1.22
CA ASP A 244 -13.99 -12.59 -0.08
C ASP A 244 -15.09 -13.61 -0.33
N HIS A 245 -14.68 -14.73 -0.91
CA HIS A 245 -15.58 -15.81 -1.31
C HIS A 245 -16.43 -16.38 -0.15
N ARG A 246 -16.13 -16.04 1.13
CA ARG A 246 -16.94 -16.43 2.30
C ARG A 246 -18.15 -15.53 2.54
N ILE A 247 -18.16 -14.33 1.99
CA ILE A 247 -19.14 -13.27 2.29
C ILE A 247 -19.83 -12.76 1.01
N ASP A 248 -19.11 -12.73 -0.11
CA ASP A 248 -19.58 -12.14 -1.36
C ASP A 248 -20.35 -13.16 -2.23
N VAL A 249 -21.69 -13.10 -2.18
CA VAL A 249 -22.59 -14.02 -2.90
C VAL A 249 -22.62 -13.83 -4.42
N ASP A 250 -22.20 -12.67 -4.93
CA ASP A 250 -22.22 -12.33 -6.36
C ASP A 250 -20.85 -12.58 -7.04
N CYS A 251 -19.89 -13.20 -6.34
CA CYS A 251 -18.56 -13.44 -6.86
C CYS A 251 -18.50 -14.59 -7.87
N VAL A 252 -17.89 -14.32 -9.03
CA VAL A 252 -17.49 -15.36 -9.99
C VAL A 252 -16.08 -15.83 -9.64
N CYS A 253 -15.95 -17.10 -9.21
CA CYS A 253 -14.66 -17.72 -8.90
C CYS A 253 -13.70 -17.65 -10.12
N PRO A 254 -12.53 -16.98 -10.00
CA PRO A 254 -11.61 -16.76 -11.12
C PRO A 254 -10.98 -18.04 -11.67
N ASN A 255 -11.05 -19.13 -10.91
CA ASN A 255 -10.51 -20.43 -11.29
C ASN A 255 -11.59 -21.52 -11.31
N LYS A 256 -12.86 -21.17 -11.51
CA LYS A 256 -13.99 -22.12 -11.59
C LYS A 256 -13.70 -23.31 -12.51
N ALA A 257 -13.04 -23.07 -13.66
CA ALA A 257 -12.66 -24.11 -14.60
C ALA A 257 -11.59 -25.07 -14.05
N LYS A 258 -10.62 -24.56 -13.28
CA LYS A 258 -9.50 -25.33 -12.72
C LYS A 258 -9.87 -26.07 -11.43
N CYS A 259 -10.85 -25.56 -10.68
CA CYS A 259 -11.33 -26.18 -9.44
C CYS A 259 -11.66 -27.67 -9.64
N GLY A 260 -12.44 -28.00 -10.69
CA GLY A 260 -12.77 -29.38 -11.03
C GLY A 260 -11.61 -30.21 -11.59
N GLU A 261 -10.59 -29.55 -12.18
CA GLU A 261 -9.39 -30.21 -12.71
C GLU A 261 -8.45 -30.69 -11.58
N ASN A 262 -8.43 -29.97 -10.45
CA ASN A 262 -7.60 -30.27 -9.29
C ASN A 262 -8.33 -31.10 -8.21
N GLY A 263 -9.44 -31.77 -8.55
CA GLY A 263 -10.19 -32.60 -7.59
C GLY A 263 -11.01 -31.82 -6.56
N GLY A 264 -11.12 -30.49 -6.71
CA GLY A 264 -12.05 -29.67 -5.96
C GLY A 264 -13.45 -29.68 -6.56
N THR A 265 -14.44 -29.33 -5.75
CA THR A 265 -15.82 -29.11 -6.18
C THR A 265 -16.21 -27.67 -5.91
N ILE A 266 -16.97 -27.05 -6.80
CA ILE A 266 -17.45 -25.69 -6.54
C ILE A 266 -18.57 -25.78 -5.50
N ASP A 267 -18.55 -24.88 -4.53
CA ASP A 267 -19.59 -24.81 -3.50
C ASP A 267 -20.98 -24.58 -4.12
N PRO A 268 -22.07 -24.90 -3.41
CA PRO A 268 -23.43 -24.79 -3.95
C PRO A 268 -23.81 -23.38 -4.43
N ASN A 269 -23.13 -22.35 -3.91
CA ASN A 269 -23.37 -20.95 -4.26
C ASN A 269 -22.54 -20.48 -5.48
N GLY A 270 -21.60 -21.29 -5.97
CA GLY A 270 -20.72 -20.91 -7.09
C GLY A 270 -19.56 -19.99 -6.71
N ALA A 271 -19.40 -19.69 -5.42
CA ALA A 271 -18.53 -18.69 -4.86
C ALA A 271 -17.15 -19.25 -4.51
N GLN A 272 -17.02 -20.48 -4.00
CA GLN A 272 -15.73 -21.05 -3.56
C GLN A 272 -15.39 -22.37 -4.24
N CYS A 273 -14.10 -22.68 -4.36
CA CYS A 273 -13.66 -24.06 -4.60
C CYS A 273 -13.50 -24.80 -3.26
N ILE A 274 -14.21 -25.90 -3.09
CA ILE A 274 -14.11 -26.82 -1.97
C ILE A 274 -13.10 -27.91 -2.35
N CYS A 275 -11.97 -27.93 -1.67
CA CYS A 275 -10.94 -28.94 -1.87
C CYS A 275 -11.28 -30.24 -1.11
N ASP A 276 -12.24 -31.01 -1.61
CA ASP A 276 -12.31 -32.45 -1.31
C ASP A 276 -13.13 -33.24 -2.34
N CYS A 277 -12.45 -34.17 -3.02
CA CYS A 277 -12.97 -35.47 -3.41
C CYS A 277 -11.83 -36.52 -3.35
N GLY A 278 -11.33 -36.78 -2.13
CA GLY A 278 -10.48 -37.94 -1.79
C GLY A 278 -9.07 -37.63 -1.26
N ASP A 279 -8.62 -36.37 -1.25
CA ASP A 279 -7.30 -35.99 -0.72
C ASP A 279 -7.39 -34.66 0.07
N PRO A 280 -7.30 -34.71 1.41
CA PRO A 280 -7.37 -33.52 2.27
C PRO A 280 -6.09 -32.65 2.21
N SER A 281 -5.10 -33.02 1.40
CA SER A 281 -3.84 -32.28 1.25
C SER A 281 -3.91 -31.13 0.24
N LEU A 282 -5.05 -30.90 -0.43
CA LEU A 282 -5.18 -29.84 -1.42
C LEU A 282 -5.75 -28.56 -0.80
N LEU A 283 -5.07 -27.42 -0.98
CA LEU A 283 -5.44 -26.09 -0.46
C LEU A 283 -5.34 -25.02 -1.57
N GLY A 284 -5.76 -23.79 -1.27
CA GLY A 284 -5.76 -22.66 -2.22
C GLY A 284 -7.13 -22.41 -2.86
N GLU A 285 -7.29 -21.27 -3.54
CA GLU A 285 -8.57 -20.82 -4.10
C GLU A 285 -9.10 -21.73 -5.23
N ALA A 286 -8.22 -22.53 -5.83
CA ALA A 286 -8.51 -23.48 -6.90
C ALA A 286 -7.95 -24.88 -6.62
N CYS A 287 -7.64 -25.20 -5.35
CA CYS A 287 -6.99 -26.45 -4.93
C CYS A 287 -5.63 -26.69 -5.62
N GLU A 288 -4.91 -25.60 -5.94
CA GLU A 288 -3.63 -25.62 -6.65
C GLU A 288 -2.43 -25.91 -5.74
N ILE A 289 -2.61 -25.83 -4.42
CA ILE A 289 -1.58 -26.15 -3.43
C ILE A 289 -1.73 -27.62 -3.05
N ASN A 290 -0.67 -28.41 -3.23
CA ASN A 290 -0.61 -29.80 -2.79
C ASN A 290 0.35 -29.96 -1.61
N CYS A 291 -0.20 -30.17 -0.41
CA CYS A 291 0.52 -30.35 0.85
C CYS A 291 1.30 -31.68 0.91
N ASN A 292 1.01 -32.66 0.04
CA ASN A 292 1.78 -33.88 -0.11
C ASN A 292 2.98 -33.72 -1.06
N SER A 293 3.09 -32.60 -1.77
CA SER A 293 4.26 -32.33 -2.60
C SER A 293 5.45 -31.94 -1.71
N LYS A 294 6.60 -32.60 -1.90
CA LYS A 294 7.87 -32.27 -1.21
C LYS A 294 8.51 -30.99 -1.76
N GLN A 295 7.73 -29.91 -1.90
CA GLN A 295 8.26 -28.59 -2.25
C GLN A 295 8.65 -27.86 -0.97
N GLY A 296 9.92 -27.47 -0.88
CA GLY A 296 10.43 -26.76 0.28
C GLY A 296 9.89 -25.35 0.45
N ASP A 297 10.30 -24.67 1.52
CA ASP A 297 10.01 -23.24 1.72
C ASP A 297 10.55 -22.43 0.54
N VAL A 298 9.71 -21.53 0.02
CA VAL A 298 10.09 -20.58 -1.03
C VAL A 298 10.87 -19.42 -0.42
N LEU A 299 10.50 -19.02 0.80
CA LEU A 299 11.24 -18.07 1.63
C LEU A 299 12.29 -18.80 2.47
N ASP A 300 13.25 -18.05 3.01
CA ASP A 300 14.31 -18.66 3.80
C ASP A 300 13.78 -19.25 5.12
N GLU A 301 14.39 -20.35 5.55
CA GLU A 301 14.00 -21.13 6.74
C GLU A 301 13.95 -20.28 8.02
N SER A 302 14.77 -19.22 8.13
CA SER A 302 14.80 -18.37 9.32
C SER A 302 13.59 -17.44 9.38
N SER A 303 13.18 -16.86 8.24
CA SER A 303 11.97 -16.04 8.11
C SER A 303 10.71 -16.87 8.37
N CYS A 304 10.66 -18.06 7.77
CA CYS A 304 9.53 -18.96 7.96
C CYS A 304 9.40 -19.43 9.41
N THR A 305 10.51 -19.78 10.07
CA THR A 305 10.51 -20.23 11.48
C THR A 305 10.09 -19.10 12.42
N PHE A 306 10.52 -17.87 12.16
CA PHE A 306 10.12 -16.70 12.93
C PHE A 306 8.61 -16.46 12.83
N TRP A 307 8.08 -16.42 11.62
CA TRP A 307 6.64 -16.19 11.38
C TRP A 307 5.77 -17.31 11.96
N LYS A 308 6.24 -18.56 11.91
CA LYS A 308 5.61 -19.66 12.65
C LYS A 308 5.56 -19.39 14.15
N GLY A 309 6.68 -18.96 14.74
CA GLY A 309 6.77 -18.59 16.15
C GLY A 309 5.87 -17.41 16.54
N SER A 310 5.54 -16.52 15.59
CA SER A 310 4.60 -15.41 15.74
C SER A 310 3.13 -15.79 15.50
N GLY A 311 2.83 -17.07 15.28
CA GLY A 311 1.47 -17.58 15.06
C GLY A 311 0.94 -17.37 13.64
N PHE A 312 1.78 -16.97 12.68
CA PHE A 312 1.31 -16.60 11.35
C PHE A 312 0.86 -17.81 10.51
N CYS A 313 1.33 -19.01 10.84
CA CYS A 313 0.84 -20.25 10.24
C CYS A 313 -0.55 -20.67 10.76
N ALA A 314 -1.08 -20.07 11.84
CA ALA A 314 -2.34 -20.48 12.44
C ALA A 314 -3.51 -20.28 11.46
N ALA A 315 -4.51 -21.15 11.44
CA ALA A 315 -5.59 -21.10 10.44
C ALA A 315 -6.41 -19.80 10.53
N GLU A 316 -6.54 -19.25 11.73
CA GLU A 316 -7.20 -17.99 12.05
C GLU A 316 -6.35 -16.75 11.75
N SER A 317 -5.06 -16.95 11.49
CA SER A 317 -4.17 -15.88 11.06
C SER A 317 -4.57 -15.39 9.67
N VAL A 318 -4.67 -14.07 9.50
CA VAL A 318 -4.84 -13.44 8.18
C VAL A 318 -3.65 -13.72 7.25
N TYR A 319 -2.52 -14.17 7.81
CA TYR A 319 -1.31 -14.55 7.06
C TYR A 319 -1.30 -16.02 6.65
N SER A 320 -2.28 -16.84 7.08
CA SER A 320 -2.27 -18.30 6.90
C SER A 320 -2.08 -18.73 5.45
N ALA A 321 -2.81 -18.12 4.50
CA ALA A 321 -2.70 -18.43 3.08
C ALA A 321 -1.31 -18.06 2.49
N PHE A 322 -0.78 -16.90 2.88
CA PHE A 322 0.55 -16.47 2.46
C PHE A 322 1.65 -17.38 3.02
N MET A 323 1.52 -17.74 4.29
CA MET A 323 2.41 -18.68 4.97
C MET A 323 2.36 -20.08 4.34
N GLN A 324 1.17 -20.57 3.98
CA GLN A 324 0.99 -21.85 3.29
C GLN A 324 1.56 -21.86 1.87
N GLN A 325 1.69 -20.71 1.22
CA GLN A 325 2.26 -20.61 -0.12
C GLN A 325 3.78 -20.46 -0.10
N ASN A 326 4.33 -19.73 0.88
CA ASN A 326 5.72 -19.28 0.87
C ASN A 326 6.62 -19.99 1.89
N CYS A 327 6.02 -20.54 2.94
CA CYS A 327 6.69 -21.26 4.03
C CYS A 327 6.09 -22.66 4.18
N LYS A 328 6.00 -23.39 3.06
CA LYS A 328 5.34 -24.70 2.95
C LYS A 328 5.91 -25.77 3.87
N ASP A 329 7.23 -25.91 3.93
CA ASP A 329 7.90 -26.88 4.81
C ASP A 329 7.77 -26.44 6.29
N THR A 330 7.92 -25.15 6.57
CA THR A 330 7.92 -24.66 7.95
C THR A 330 6.51 -24.61 8.56
N CYS A 331 5.55 -24.04 7.83
CA CYS A 331 4.15 -23.91 8.23
C CYS A 331 3.30 -25.11 7.86
N ALA A 332 3.94 -26.23 7.45
CA ALA A 332 3.34 -27.48 7.00
C ALA A 332 1.87 -27.60 7.40
N CYS A 333 1.02 -27.70 6.37
CA CYS A 333 -0.44 -27.68 6.43
C CYS A 333 -0.96 -28.34 7.73
N PRO A 334 -1.95 -27.72 8.41
CA PRO A 334 -2.37 -28.11 9.76
C PRO A 334 -2.70 -29.60 9.95
#